data_AF-A0A933DP18-F1
#
_entry.id   AF-A0A933DP18-F1
#
_cell.length_a   1.000
_cell.length_b   1.000
_cell.length_c   1.000
_cell.angle_alpha   90.00
_cell.angle_beta   90.00
_cell.angle_gamma   90.00
#
_symmetry.space_group_name_H-M   'P 1'
#
loop_
_entity.id
_entity.type
_entity.pdbx_description
1 polymer ?
#
loop_
_entity_poly.entity_id
_entity_poly.type
_entity_poly.pdbx_seq_one_letter_code
_entity_poly.pdbx_strand_id
1 'polypeptide(L)'
;ALSGGALSGFFAGMFGIGGAIRSMFLSAFDLPKAVYIATAGAIGIMVDSTRIITYFTGGATLPKELWYGLLLFIPISFAGAQIAKKIVDKIPQNKFRMVVAVFLFVIGAKLVLFP
;
A
#
# COMPACT_ATOMS: atom_id res chain seq x y z
N ALA A 1 10.76 12.81 -10.60
CA ALA A 1 10.52 12.14 -9.30
C ALA A 1 9.63 12.99 -8.39
N LEU A 2 10.03 14.23 -8.04
CA LEU A 2 9.24 15.13 -7.19
C LEU A 2 7.81 15.38 -7.68
N SER A 3 7.64 15.69 -8.97
CA SER A 3 6.32 15.87 -9.59
C SER A 3 5.46 14.61 -9.54
N GLY A 4 6.04 13.45 -9.84
CA GLY A 4 5.36 12.16 -9.75
C GLY A 4 4.93 11.82 -8.31
N GLY A 5 5.76 12.13 -7.32
CA GLY A 5 5.41 11.96 -5.90
C GLY A 5 4.27 12.88 -5.46
N ALA A 6 4.31 14.16 -5.85
CA ALA A 6 3.25 15.12 -5.55
C ALA A 6 1.91 14.72 -6.18
N LEU A 7 1.93 14.35 -7.47
CA LEU A 7 0.74 13.87 -8.18
C LEU A 7 0.21 12.56 -7.58
N SER A 8 1.09 11.62 -7.26
CA SER A 8 0.71 10.37 -6.59
C SER A 8 0.02 10.65 -5.26
N GLY A 9 0.53 11.58 -4.45
CA GLY A 9 -0.07 11.95 -3.16
C GLY A 9 -1.43 12.63 -3.34
N PHE A 10 -1.53 13.58 -4.27
CA PHE A 10 -2.78 14.29 -4.57
C PHE A 10 -3.89 13.32 -5.01
N PHE A 11 -3.61 12.47 -6.00
CA PHE A 11 -4.59 11.51 -6.49
C PHE A 11 -4.91 10.43 -5.45
N ALA A 12 -3.92 9.98 -4.67
CA ALA A 12 -4.14 9.05 -3.56
C ALA A 12 -5.11 9.60 -2.51
N GLY A 13 -5.02 10.89 -2.19
CA GLY A 13 -5.95 11.56 -1.28
C GLY A 13 -7.33 11.74 -1.90
N MET A 14 -7.40 12.21 -3.16
CA MET A 14 -8.66 12.50 -3.84
C MET A 14 -9.52 11.25 -4.09
N PHE A 15 -8.90 10.14 -4.52
CA PHE A 15 -9.63 8.90 -4.84
C PHE A 15 -9.75 7.93 -3.66
N GLY A 16 -9.09 8.20 -2.53
CA GLY A 16 -9.11 7.30 -1.35
C GLY A 16 -8.42 5.94 -1.54
N ILE A 17 -7.79 5.68 -2.70
CA ILE A 17 -7.15 4.40 -3.07
C ILE A 17 -5.63 4.52 -3.18
N GLY A 18 -4.99 5.02 -2.11
CA GLY A 18 -3.56 5.35 -2.14
C GLY A 18 -2.61 4.19 -2.48
N GLY A 19 -2.99 2.96 -2.13
CA GLY A 19 -2.18 1.76 -2.46
C GLY A 19 -2.03 1.54 -3.96
N ALA A 20 -3.15 1.55 -4.70
CA ALA A 20 -3.16 1.31 -6.14
C ALA A 20 -2.45 2.43 -6.91
N ILE A 21 -2.69 3.69 -6.52
CA ILE A 21 -2.08 4.85 -7.17
C ILE A 21 -0.57 4.85 -6.97
N ARG A 22 -0.10 4.62 -5.74
CA ARG A 22 1.34 4.47 -5.47
C ARG A 22 1.97 3.36 -6.31
N SER A 23 1.31 2.20 -6.40
CA SER A 23 1.78 1.08 -7.19
C SER A 23 1.85 1.39 -8.69
N MET A 24 0.86 2.11 -9.22
CA MET A 24 0.88 2.61 -10.60
C MET A 24 2.09 3.52 -10.84
N PHE A 25 2.29 4.54 -10.01
CA PHE A 25 3.41 5.48 -10.16
C PHE A 25 4.77 4.79 -10.03
N LEU A 26 4.96 3.90 -9.05
CA LEU A 26 6.20 3.15 -8.90
C LEU A 26 6.42 2.17 -10.06
N SER A 27 5.36 1.61 -10.64
CA SER A 27 5.46 0.70 -11.79
C SER A 27 5.91 1.41 -13.07
N ALA A 28 5.86 2.74 -13.14
CA ALA A 28 6.40 3.51 -14.25
C ALA A 28 7.95 3.55 -14.20
N PHE A 29 8.54 3.47 -13.01
CA PHE A 29 9.99 3.35 -12.84
C PHE A 29 10.36 1.87 -12.96
N ASP A 30 11.27 1.52 -13.87
CA ASP A 30 11.68 0.13 -14.13
C ASP A 30 12.57 -0.42 -12.99
N LEU A 31 11.97 -0.57 -11.82
CA LEU A 31 12.68 -0.87 -10.57
C LEU A 31 12.83 -2.38 -10.36
N PRO A 32 13.96 -2.81 -9.77
CA PRO A 32 14.07 -4.15 -9.20
C PRO A 32 12.94 -4.42 -8.20
N LYS A 33 12.41 -5.65 -8.17
CA LYS A 33 11.30 -6.06 -7.29
C LYS A 33 11.55 -5.68 -5.83
N ALA A 34 12.76 -5.94 -5.34
CA ALA A 34 13.14 -5.62 -3.97
C ALA A 34 13.08 -4.10 -3.69
N VAL A 35 13.59 -3.28 -4.63
CA VAL A 35 13.57 -1.82 -4.51
C VAL A 35 12.14 -1.31 -4.57
N TYR A 36 11.32 -1.80 -5.51
CA TYR A 36 9.90 -1.44 -5.60
C TYR A 36 9.16 -1.70 -4.29
N ILE A 37 9.34 -2.89 -3.69
CA ILE A 37 8.67 -3.28 -2.43
C ILE A 37 9.17 -2.43 -1.27
N ALA A 38 10.49 -2.20 -1.18
CA ALA A 38 11.08 -1.38 -0.13
C ALA A 38 10.60 0.09 -0.22
N THR A 39 10.59 0.67 -1.42
CA THR A 39 10.11 2.04 -1.65
C THR A 39 8.61 2.16 -1.34
N ALA A 40 7.81 1.20 -1.81
CA ALA A 40 6.39 1.15 -1.47
C ALA A 40 6.19 1.06 0.06
N GLY A 41 6.93 0.17 0.74
CA GLY A 41 6.89 0.04 2.20
C GLY A 41 7.24 1.34 2.92
N ALA A 42 8.33 2.00 2.52
CA ALA A 42 8.77 3.27 3.11
C ALA A 42 7.73 4.39 2.95
N ILE A 43 7.12 4.51 1.76
CA ILE A 43 6.01 5.46 1.54
C ILE A 43 4.83 5.11 2.45
N GLY A 44 4.52 3.82 2.63
CA GLY A 44 3.46 3.36 3.51
C GLY A 44 3.68 3.77 4.96
N ILE A 45 4.89 3.52 5.48
CA ILE A 45 5.27 3.91 6.85
C ILE A 45 5.12 5.42 7.03
N MET A 46 5.63 6.23 6.09
CA MET A 46 5.53 7.69 6.18
C MET A 46 4.06 8.16 6.23
N VAL A 47 3.22 7.64 5.32
CA VAL A 47 1.80 8.01 5.26
C VAL A 47 1.04 7.54 6.50
N ASP A 48 1.27 6.32 6.97
CA ASP A 48 0.58 5.76 8.12
C ASP A 48 1.01 6.44 9.42
N SER A 49 2.29 6.81 9.57
CA SER A 49 2.75 7.64 10.68
C SER A 49 2.04 8.99 10.72
N THR A 50 1.91 9.67 9.57
CA THR A 50 1.14 10.92 9.49
C THR A 50 -0.32 10.70 9.90
N ARG A 51 -0.98 9.64 9.40
CA ARG A 51 -2.37 9.32 9.78
C ARG A 51 -2.52 9.08 11.28
N ILE A 52 -1.62 8.31 11.89
CA ILE A 52 -1.65 8.02 13.32
C ILE A 52 -1.55 9.33 14.12
N ILE A 53 -0.62 10.22 13.75
CA ILE A 53 -0.48 11.53 14.40
C ILE A 53 -1.78 12.34 14.25
N THR A 54 -2.32 12.44 13.03
CA THR A 54 -3.54 13.22 12.76
C THR A 54 -4.76 12.65 13.49
N TYR A 55 -4.91 11.34 13.55
CA TYR A 55 -6.01 10.70 14.29
C TYR A 55 -5.86 10.93 15.79
N PHE A 56 -4.64 10.82 16.32
CA PHE A 56 -4.38 11.04 17.73
C PHE A 56 -4.62 12.51 18.14
N THR A 57 -4.12 13.48 17.38
CA THR A 57 -4.35 14.91 17.66
C THR A 57 -5.79 15.34 17.40
N GLY A 58 -6.48 14.67 16.48
CA GLY A 58 -7.91 14.87 16.20
C GLY A 58 -8.86 14.25 17.23
N GLY A 59 -8.33 13.60 18.29
CA GLY A 59 -9.13 12.98 19.34
C GLY A 59 -9.83 11.69 18.94
N ALA A 60 -9.39 11.03 17.86
CA ALA A 60 -9.91 9.73 17.48
C ALA A 60 -9.56 8.69 18.56
N THR A 61 -10.56 7.94 19.01
CA THR A 61 -10.38 6.88 20.01
C THR A 61 -10.77 5.53 19.42
N LEU A 62 -10.08 4.49 19.87
CA LEU A 62 -10.39 3.13 19.47
C LEU A 62 -11.43 2.54 20.45
N PRO A 63 -12.55 1.97 19.96
CA PRO A 63 -13.52 1.29 20.80
C PRO A 63 -12.88 0.20 21.66
N LYS A 64 -13.35 0.02 22.90
CA LYS A 64 -12.74 -0.90 23.89
C LYS A 64 -12.63 -2.33 23.35
N GLU A 65 -13.60 -2.75 22.55
CA GLU A 65 -13.70 -4.07 21.95
C GLU A 65 -12.57 -4.32 20.93
N LEU A 66 -12.07 -3.27 20.29
CA LEU A 66 -11.03 -3.33 19.27
C LEU A 66 -9.61 -3.31 19.84
N TRP A 67 -9.42 -2.98 21.12
CA TRP A 67 -8.08 -3.00 21.75
C TRP A 67 -7.47 -4.40 21.80
N TYR A 68 -8.29 -5.42 22.10
CA TYR A 68 -7.85 -6.82 22.01
C TYR A 68 -7.56 -7.23 20.56
N GLY A 69 -8.39 -6.75 19.63
CA GLY A 69 -8.16 -6.93 18.19
C GLY A 69 -6.83 -6.33 17.74
N LEU A 70 -6.48 -5.13 18.20
CA LEU A 70 -5.21 -4.47 17.88
C LEU A 70 -4.02 -5.31 18.33
N LEU A 71 -4.04 -5.83 19.57
CA LEU A 71 -2.96 -6.66 20.11
C LEU A 71 -2.78 -7.96 19.31
N LEU A 72 -3.87 -8.51 18.77
CA LEU A 72 -3.86 -9.70 17.91
C LEU A 72 -3.45 -9.38 16.45
N PHE A 73 -3.85 -8.23 15.92
CA PHE A 73 -3.56 -7.84 14.54
C PHE A 73 -2.09 -7.50 14.31
N ILE A 74 -1.37 -7.03 15.34
CA ILE A 74 0.08 -6.79 15.25
C ILE A 74 0.82 -8.08 14.85
N PRO A 75 0.81 -9.19 15.62
CA PRO A 75 1.53 -10.40 15.24
C PRO A 75 0.98 -11.03 13.95
N ILE A 76 -0.33 -10.96 13.71
CA ILE A 76 -0.93 -11.45 12.45
C ILE A 76 -0.40 -10.67 11.24
N SER A 77 -0.20 -9.35 11.36
CA SER A 77 0.34 -8.53 10.27
C SER A 77 1.79 -8.92 9.94
N PHE A 78 2.61 -9.24 10.95
CA PHE A 78 3.97 -9.75 10.74
C PHE A 78 3.97 -11.12 10.08
N ALA A 79 3.09 -12.03 10.51
CA ALA A 79 2.92 -13.35 9.88
C ALA A 79 2.47 -13.20 8.42
N GLY A 80 1.50 -12.32 8.16
CA GLY A 80 1.02 -11.98 6.83
C GLY A 80 2.13 -11.41 5.94
N ALA A 81 2.96 -10.51 6.46
CA ALA A 81 4.11 -9.95 5.74
C ALA A 81 5.16 -11.02 5.38
N GLN A 82 5.42 -11.97 6.29
CA GLN A 82 6.32 -13.10 6.00
C GLN A 82 5.75 -14.03 4.91
N ILE A 83 4.45 -14.32 4.95
CA ILE A 83 3.77 -15.12 3.91
C ILE A 83 3.83 -14.36 2.57
N ALA A 84 3.50 -13.08 2.56
CA ALA A 84 3.56 -12.23 1.38
C ALA A 84 4.97 -12.22 0.77
N LYS A 85 6.01 -12.08 1.60
CA LYS A 85 7.41 -12.17 1.16
C LYS A 85 7.69 -13.50 0.46
N LYS A 86 7.32 -14.64 1.06
CA LYS A 86 7.52 -15.97 0.46
C LYS A 86 6.81 -16.11 -0.89
N ILE A 87 5.61 -15.56 -1.03
CA ILE A 87 4.86 -15.58 -2.30
C ILE A 87 5.57 -14.72 -3.35
N VAL A 88 5.95 -13.50 -2.97
CA VAL A 88 6.58 -12.54 -3.88
C VAL A 88 7.98 -12.99 -4.31
N ASP A 89 8.71 -13.69 -3.45
CA ASP A 89 10.02 -14.26 -3.79
C ASP A 89 9.92 -15.32 -4.91
N LYS A 90 8.81 -16.06 -4.99
CA LYS A 90 8.54 -17.00 -6.09
C LYS A 90 8.25 -16.32 -7.43
N ILE A 91 7.93 -15.03 -7.46
CA ILE A 91 7.63 -14.29 -8.68
C ILE A 91 8.93 -13.89 -9.37
N PRO A 92 9.18 -14.32 -10.63
CA PRO A 92 10.34 -13.89 -11.40
C PRO A 92 10.37 -12.37 -11.62
N GLN A 93 11.57 -11.78 -11.62
CA GLN A 93 11.75 -10.32 -11.79
C GLN A 93 11.10 -9.79 -13.08
N ASN A 94 11.26 -10.52 -14.19
CA ASN A 94 10.66 -10.17 -15.49
C ASN A 94 9.13 -10.27 -15.53
N LYS A 95 8.51 -11.02 -14.61
CA LYS A 95 7.05 -11.17 -14.51
C LYS A 95 6.43 -10.26 -13.45
N PHE A 96 7.23 -9.77 -12.50
CA PHE A 96 6.74 -8.96 -11.38
C PHE A 96 5.90 -7.75 -11.82
N ARG A 97 6.38 -6.99 -12.81
CA ARG A 97 5.67 -5.81 -13.32
C ARG A 97 4.33 -6.16 -13.97
N MET A 98 4.28 -7.28 -14.70
CA MET A 98 3.04 -7.78 -15.29
C MET A 98 2.04 -8.22 -14.22
N VAL A 99 2.50 -8.86 -13.15
CA VAL A 99 1.64 -9.20 -12.01
C VAL A 99 1.03 -7.94 -11.39
N VAL A 100 1.85 -6.91 -11.11
CA VAL A 100 1.36 -5.61 -10.59
C VAL A 100 0.36 -4.98 -11.55
N ALA A 101 0.63 -4.98 -12.86
CA ALA A 101 -0.27 -4.43 -13.86
C ALA A 101 -1.63 -5.15 -13.90
N VAL A 102 -1.64 -6.48 -13.77
CA VAL A 102 -2.89 -7.26 -13.68
C VAL A 102 -3.70 -6.86 -12.44
N PHE A 103 -3.05 -6.73 -11.27
CA PHE A 103 -3.75 -6.27 -10.06
C PHE A 103 -4.30 -4.85 -10.21
N LEU A 104 -3.54 -3.93 -10.82
CA LEU A 104 -4.00 -2.57 -11.08
C LEU A 104 -5.19 -2.56 -12.04
N PHE A 105 -5.16 -3.40 -13.08
CA PHE A 105 -6.27 -3.55 -14.02
C PHE A 105 -7.54 -4.07 -13.32
N VAL A 106 -7.42 -5.07 -12.45
CA VAL A 106 -8.56 -5.59 -11.67
C VAL A 106 -9.14 -4.51 -10.74
N ILE A 107 -8.30 -3.72 -10.07
CA ILE A 107 -8.76 -2.61 -9.23
C ILE A 107 -9.47 -1.55 -10.08
N GLY A 108 -8.89 -1.17 -11.23
CA GLY A 108 -9.51 -0.23 -12.15
C GLY A 108 -10.86 -0.73 -12.68
N ALA A 109 -10.94 -1.99 -13.10
CA ALA A 109 -12.17 -2.62 -13.56
C ALA A 109 -13.23 -2.66 -12.45
N LYS A 110 -12.83 -3.01 -11.21
CA LYS A 110 -13.73 -2.97 -10.05
C LYS A 110 -14.34 -1.57 -9.86
N LEU A 111 -13.52 -0.53 -9.90
CA LEU A 111 -13.98 0.85 -9.70
C LEU A 111 -14.92 1.35 -10.80
N VAL A 112 -14.77 0.86 -12.03
CA VAL A 112 -15.66 1.22 -13.16
C VAL A 112 -16.98 0.43 -13.12
N LEU A 113 -16.92 -0.87 -12.82
CA LEU A 113 -18.09 -1.75 -12.87
C LEU A 113 -18.92 -1.72 -11.57
N PHE A 114 -18.29 -1.46 -10.43
CA PHE A 114 -18.90 -1.45 -9.11
C PHE A 114 -18.41 -0.22 -8.32
N PRO A 115 -18.93 0.98 -8.65
CA PRO A 115 -18.55 2.23 -7.98
C PRO A 115 -18.94 2.24 -6.49
#